data_AF-A0A1C5SGS4-F1
#
_entry.id   AF-A0A1C5SGS4-F1
#
_cell.length_a   1.000
_cell.length_b   1.000
_cell.length_c   1.000
_cell.angle_alpha   90.00
_cell.angle_beta   90.00
_cell.angle_gamma   90.00
#
_symmetry.space_group_name_H-M   'P 1'
#
loop_
_entity.id
_entity.type
_entity.pdbx_description
1 polymer ?
#
loop_
_entity_poly.entity_id
_entity_poly.type
_entity_poly.pdbx_seq_one_letter_code
_entity_poly.pdbx_strand_id
1 'polypeptide(L)'
;MKIYSFGEKTKPAILLLPGTCCHWKRNFGHVIPLLQEHFYVLCASYDGFDETEDSTFPNMLIETAKLENYIQKNLGGQLFAAYGCSLGGSFVGLMVQRKKIHIRHGILGSSDLDQGSSFGTWAMAKAMTPLLGKMLRSGKLPVWAKKKMEEKAGAEYAQAMLQLFGCSAATQELPSMAFVSNTSIFNQFFSDMVTPLEDDIYVPGTKIHCFYAVKMGEEYENRYRRHFVDPDIRYHAMQHEELLACYPEQWVEEVLASCRLDGRGMEENDFEERHFTEAERVQAEITESGNPRKPEGEDGKKMLERMNESHHNVTGWALSLWEIQGNDNILDIGCGGGAALSRMAEHVTDGHLTGIDYSPVSVETSRATNTESVAAGKMEILEGSVEKLPFEAETFDKIVTVESFYFWPNPQENLKEVRRVLKTGGTFLLVADIYEKPGLPREVKDNIRKFHLFNPTMEQFKNLFREAGFAETRIHTKDGEDWICVEGTK
;
A
#
# COMPACT_ATOMS: atom_id res chain seq x y z
N MET A 1 -28.53 8.45 -19.51
CA MET A 1 -27.06 8.51 -19.58
C MET A 1 -26.64 8.44 -21.02
N LYS A 2 -25.77 9.37 -21.43
CA LYS A 2 -25.16 9.39 -22.75
C LYS A 2 -23.64 9.30 -22.65
N ILE A 3 -23.03 8.74 -23.69
CA ILE A 3 -21.58 8.79 -23.89
C ILE A 3 -21.32 9.60 -25.15
N TYR A 4 -20.57 10.69 -25.02
CA TYR A 4 -20.07 11.48 -26.15
C TYR A 4 -18.67 11.00 -26.51
N SER A 5 -18.36 10.96 -27.80
CA SER A 5 -17.08 10.41 -28.27
C SER A 5 -16.33 11.39 -29.17
N PHE A 6 -15.01 11.45 -29.02
CA PHE A 6 -14.11 12.33 -29.76
C PHE A 6 -12.87 11.56 -30.22
N GLY A 7 -12.22 12.03 -31.29
CA GLY A 7 -11.07 11.36 -31.89
C GLY A 7 -11.41 10.09 -32.69
N GLU A 8 -10.35 9.39 -33.12
CA GLU A 8 -10.44 8.22 -33.99
C GLU A 8 -10.66 6.93 -33.19
N LYS A 9 -11.65 6.12 -33.58
CA LYS A 9 -11.98 4.83 -32.93
C LYS A 9 -10.87 3.79 -32.96
N THR A 10 -9.86 3.97 -33.81
CA THR A 10 -8.68 3.10 -33.93
C THR A 10 -7.70 3.29 -32.78
N LYS A 11 -7.77 4.43 -32.08
CA LYS A 11 -6.91 4.75 -30.92
C LYS A 11 -7.40 4.04 -29.66
N PRO A 12 -6.54 3.86 -28.65
CA PRO A 12 -6.96 3.34 -27.34
C PRO A 12 -8.10 4.18 -26.74
N ALA A 13 -9.12 3.52 -26.19
CA ALA A 13 -10.28 4.19 -25.63
C ALA A 13 -10.05 4.65 -24.18
N ILE A 14 -10.27 5.94 -23.90
CA ILE A 14 -10.28 6.50 -22.55
C ILE A 14 -11.67 7.00 -22.17
N LEU A 15 -12.19 6.60 -21.01
CA LEU A 15 -13.45 7.08 -20.46
C LEU A 15 -13.22 8.19 -19.43
N LEU A 16 -13.79 9.36 -19.64
CA LEU A 16 -13.77 10.50 -18.73
C LEU A 16 -15.07 10.56 -17.94
N LEU A 17 -14.95 10.59 -16.62
CA LEU A 17 -16.05 10.54 -15.66
C LEU A 17 -16.10 11.86 -14.86
N PRO A 18 -17.13 12.71 -15.06
CA PRO A 18 -17.22 14.00 -14.39
C PRO A 18 -17.36 13.89 -12.87
N GLY A 19 -16.95 14.95 -12.16
CA GLY A 19 -17.11 15.06 -10.72
C GLY A 19 -18.54 15.32 -10.26
N THR A 20 -18.72 15.44 -8.94
CA THR A 20 -20.04 15.61 -8.33
C THR A 20 -20.75 16.84 -8.86
N CYS A 21 -21.95 16.64 -9.36
CA CYS A 21 -22.81 17.65 -9.91
C CYS A 21 -22.17 18.48 -11.05
N CYS A 22 -21.15 17.94 -11.71
CA CYS A 22 -20.44 18.59 -12.79
C CYS A 22 -20.99 18.15 -14.16
N HIS A 23 -20.86 19.04 -15.14
CA HIS A 23 -21.16 18.74 -16.53
C HIS A 23 -19.89 18.33 -17.26
N TRP A 24 -19.91 17.27 -18.06
CA TRP A 24 -18.71 16.77 -18.75
C TRP A 24 -18.03 17.84 -19.62
N LYS A 25 -18.80 18.67 -20.34
CA LYS A 25 -18.24 19.80 -21.14
C LYS A 25 -17.45 20.80 -20.29
N ARG A 26 -17.87 21.02 -19.04
CA ARG A 26 -17.17 21.93 -18.12
C ARG A 26 -15.94 21.27 -17.52
N ASN A 27 -16.03 19.97 -17.23
CA ASN A 27 -14.95 19.24 -16.60
C ASN A 27 -13.80 18.92 -17.57
N PHE A 28 -14.13 18.65 -18.83
CA PHE A 28 -13.18 18.08 -19.80
C PHE A 28 -13.12 18.82 -21.14
N GLY A 29 -14.02 19.77 -21.41
CA GLY A 29 -14.11 20.42 -22.72
C GLY A 29 -12.80 21.05 -23.18
N HIS A 30 -12.02 21.59 -22.24
CA HIS A 30 -10.72 22.21 -22.49
C HIS A 30 -9.57 21.21 -22.70
N VAL A 31 -9.67 19.98 -22.18
CA VAL A 31 -8.64 18.93 -22.35
C VAL A 31 -8.94 17.96 -23.49
N ILE A 32 -10.20 17.83 -23.92
CA ILE A 32 -10.59 16.92 -25.02
C ILE A 32 -9.80 17.17 -26.32
N PRO A 33 -9.60 18.42 -26.79
CA PRO A 33 -8.84 18.67 -28.01
C PRO A 33 -7.41 18.13 -27.97
N LEU A 34 -6.76 18.21 -26.81
CA LEU A 34 -5.42 17.70 -26.57
C LEU A 34 -5.42 16.16 -26.45
N LEU A 35 -6.37 15.62 -25.68
CA LEU A 35 -6.41 14.19 -25.36
C LEU A 35 -6.80 13.32 -26.58
N GLN A 36 -7.66 13.82 -27.47
CA GLN A 36 -8.11 13.08 -28.67
C GLN A 36 -7.00 12.87 -29.72
N GLU A 37 -5.88 13.58 -29.58
CA GLU A 37 -4.67 13.33 -30.38
C GLU A 37 -4.06 11.95 -30.06
N HIS A 38 -4.31 11.41 -28.86
CA HIS A 38 -3.75 10.14 -28.40
C HIS A 38 -4.80 9.05 -28.16
N PHE A 39 -6.03 9.43 -27.84
CA PHE A 39 -7.09 8.50 -27.46
C PHE A 39 -8.35 8.62 -28.30
N TYR A 40 -9.12 7.54 -28.34
CA TYR A 40 -10.56 7.61 -28.58
C TYR A 40 -11.24 8.02 -27.27
N VAL A 41 -11.60 9.30 -27.15
CA VAL A 41 -12.08 9.87 -25.88
C VAL A 41 -13.59 9.65 -25.77
N LEU A 42 -14.02 9.05 -24.67
CA LEU A 42 -15.41 8.84 -24.29
C LEU A 42 -15.72 9.70 -23.07
N CYS A 43 -16.73 10.56 -23.12
CA CYS A 43 -17.16 11.38 -21.99
C CYS A 43 -18.52 10.89 -21.50
N ALA A 44 -18.60 10.50 -20.23
CA ALA A 44 -19.86 10.15 -19.60
C ALA A 44 -20.68 11.39 -19.26
N SER A 45 -21.94 11.38 -19.66
CA SER A 45 -22.96 12.36 -19.28
C SER A 45 -24.06 11.62 -18.53
N TYR A 46 -24.01 11.69 -17.21
CA TYR A 46 -24.87 10.91 -16.33
C TYR A 46 -26.35 11.28 -16.48
N ASP A 47 -27.24 10.34 -16.17
CA ASP A 47 -28.67 10.61 -16.08
C ASP A 47 -28.95 11.80 -15.16
N GLY A 48 -29.82 12.72 -15.60
CA GLY A 48 -30.16 13.95 -14.89
C GLY A 48 -29.10 15.06 -14.95
N PHE A 49 -27.99 14.85 -15.66
CA PHE A 49 -26.91 15.82 -15.86
C PHE A 49 -26.59 16.08 -17.34
N ASP A 50 -27.42 15.59 -18.25
CA ASP A 50 -27.34 15.84 -19.69
C ASP A 50 -28.53 16.71 -20.15
N GLU A 51 -28.25 17.80 -20.84
CA GLU A 51 -29.26 18.80 -21.25
C GLU A 51 -30.22 18.31 -22.34
N THR A 52 -29.95 17.15 -22.94
CA THR A 52 -30.68 16.60 -24.09
C THR A 52 -31.58 15.42 -23.71
N GLU A 53 -31.72 15.11 -22.43
CA GLU A 53 -32.62 14.09 -21.90
C GLU A 53 -33.37 14.59 -20.67
N ASP A 54 -34.59 14.08 -20.49
CA ASP A 54 -35.38 14.27 -19.28
C ASP A 54 -35.26 13.00 -18.43
N SER A 55 -34.16 12.90 -17.70
CA SER A 55 -33.82 11.75 -16.85
C SER A 55 -33.47 12.22 -15.44
N THR A 56 -33.44 11.28 -14.49
CA THR A 56 -33.06 11.55 -13.10
C THR A 56 -31.92 10.63 -12.73
N PHE A 57 -30.87 11.18 -12.12
CA PHE A 57 -29.74 10.38 -11.64
C PHE A 57 -30.28 9.36 -10.61
N PRO A 58 -30.15 8.05 -10.84
CA PRO A 58 -30.76 7.06 -9.96
C PRO A 58 -29.91 6.87 -8.70
N ASN A 59 -28.76 6.24 -8.85
CA ASN A 59 -27.70 6.08 -7.86
C ASN A 59 -26.44 5.61 -8.58
N MET A 60 -25.30 5.66 -7.88
CA MET A 60 -24.01 5.23 -8.44
C MET A 60 -24.00 3.80 -8.98
N LEU A 61 -24.60 2.81 -8.31
CA LEU A 61 -24.55 1.41 -8.75
C LEU A 61 -25.30 1.16 -10.05
N ILE A 62 -26.47 1.79 -10.22
CA ILE A 62 -27.26 1.71 -11.46
C ILE A 62 -26.50 2.42 -12.59
N GLU A 63 -25.93 3.58 -12.31
CA GLU A 63 -25.17 4.34 -13.31
C GLU A 63 -23.88 3.62 -13.73
N THR A 64 -23.17 3.02 -12.76
CA THR A 64 -22.02 2.14 -13.00
C THR A 64 -22.40 0.97 -13.91
N ALA A 65 -23.55 0.32 -13.66
CA ALA A 65 -24.01 -0.77 -14.50
C ALA A 65 -24.30 -0.34 -15.95
N LYS A 66 -24.76 0.89 -16.18
CA LYS A 66 -24.94 1.43 -17.53
C LYS A 66 -23.59 1.67 -18.23
N LEU A 67 -22.58 2.15 -17.49
CA LEU A 67 -21.22 2.33 -18.02
C LEU A 67 -20.62 0.97 -18.43
N GLU A 68 -20.69 -0.01 -17.54
CA GLU A 68 -20.25 -1.39 -17.80
C GLU A 68 -20.95 -1.96 -19.05
N ASN A 69 -22.27 -1.83 -19.16
CA ASN A 69 -23.04 -2.30 -20.31
C ASN A 69 -22.64 -1.59 -21.61
N TYR A 70 -22.38 -0.27 -21.56
CA TYR A 70 -21.90 0.47 -22.72
C TYR A 70 -20.54 -0.06 -23.19
N ILE A 71 -19.61 -0.28 -22.26
CA ILE A 71 -18.26 -0.78 -22.55
C ILE A 71 -18.32 -2.23 -23.07
N GLN A 72 -19.15 -3.10 -22.49
CA GLN A 72 -19.39 -4.44 -23.02
C GLN A 72 -19.88 -4.40 -24.47
N LYS A 73 -20.90 -3.58 -24.74
CA LYS A 73 -21.53 -3.53 -26.06
C LYS A 73 -20.65 -2.89 -27.14
N ASN A 74 -19.94 -1.82 -26.81
CA ASN A 74 -19.25 -0.98 -27.81
C ASN A 74 -17.74 -1.20 -27.87
N LEU A 75 -17.13 -1.76 -26.82
CA LEU A 75 -15.68 -1.97 -26.70
C LEU A 75 -15.33 -3.44 -26.35
N GLY A 76 -16.30 -4.36 -26.41
CA GLY A 76 -16.06 -5.78 -26.12
C GLY A 76 -15.70 -6.07 -24.66
N GLY A 77 -16.08 -5.19 -23.73
CA GLY A 77 -15.84 -5.36 -22.30
C GLY A 77 -14.41 -4.98 -21.86
N GLN A 78 -13.62 -4.39 -22.76
CA GLN A 78 -12.26 -3.94 -22.50
C GLN A 78 -12.20 -2.42 -22.63
N LEU A 79 -11.57 -1.75 -21.66
CA LEU A 79 -11.33 -0.32 -21.69
C LEU A 79 -9.85 -0.06 -21.41
N PHE A 80 -9.21 0.74 -22.25
CA PHE A 80 -7.79 1.00 -22.09
C PHE A 80 -7.53 1.91 -20.89
N ALA A 81 -8.26 3.00 -20.74
CA ALA A 81 -8.14 3.88 -19.58
C ALA A 81 -9.51 4.41 -19.11
N ALA A 82 -9.63 4.70 -17.82
CA ALA A 82 -10.74 5.47 -17.26
C ALA A 82 -10.19 6.54 -16.31
N TYR A 83 -10.53 7.80 -16.55
CA TYR A 83 -10.20 8.91 -15.65
C TYR A 83 -11.45 9.38 -14.93
N GLY A 84 -11.35 9.46 -13.60
CA GLY A 84 -12.37 10.02 -12.73
C GLY A 84 -11.93 11.33 -12.11
N CYS A 85 -12.67 12.42 -12.35
CA CYS A 85 -12.49 13.69 -11.64
C CYS A 85 -13.24 13.63 -10.31
N SER A 86 -12.56 13.78 -9.16
CA SER A 86 -13.18 13.77 -7.84
C SER A 86 -14.10 12.54 -7.65
N LEU A 87 -15.42 12.72 -7.54
CA LEU A 87 -16.41 11.63 -7.55
C LEU A 87 -16.29 10.64 -8.71
N GLY A 88 -15.88 11.12 -9.88
CA GLY A 88 -15.63 10.26 -11.03
C GLY A 88 -14.69 9.10 -10.68
N GLY A 89 -13.77 9.30 -9.73
CA GLY A 89 -12.87 8.25 -9.25
C GLY A 89 -13.58 7.12 -8.51
N SER A 90 -14.66 7.42 -7.78
CA SER A 90 -15.51 6.40 -7.15
C SER A 90 -16.11 5.47 -8.22
N PHE A 91 -16.53 6.01 -9.38
CA PHE A 91 -16.99 5.18 -10.51
C PHE A 91 -15.89 4.30 -11.09
N VAL A 92 -14.66 4.81 -11.21
CA VAL A 92 -13.50 4.01 -11.66
C VAL A 92 -13.30 2.84 -10.69
N GLY A 93 -13.22 3.10 -9.38
CA GLY A 93 -13.07 2.07 -8.36
C GLY A 93 -14.19 1.03 -8.41
N LEU A 94 -15.44 1.47 -8.53
CA LEU A 94 -16.60 0.58 -8.60
C LEU A 94 -16.55 -0.34 -9.83
N MET A 95 -16.21 0.19 -11.01
CA MET A 95 -16.11 -0.64 -12.22
C MET A 95 -14.98 -1.67 -12.11
N VAL A 96 -13.84 -1.28 -11.50
CA VAL A 96 -12.70 -2.19 -11.28
C VAL A 96 -13.08 -3.30 -10.31
N GLN A 97 -13.62 -2.98 -9.12
CA GLN A 97 -13.93 -3.99 -8.10
C GLN A 97 -15.01 -4.98 -8.56
N ARG A 98 -15.95 -4.52 -9.40
CA ARG A 98 -17.09 -5.33 -9.87
C ARG A 98 -16.70 -6.34 -10.95
N LYS A 99 -15.55 -6.19 -11.60
CA LYS A 99 -14.95 -7.15 -12.55
C LYS A 99 -15.87 -7.57 -13.72
N LYS A 100 -16.86 -6.74 -14.07
CA LYS A 100 -17.78 -7.00 -15.21
C LYS A 100 -17.21 -6.57 -16.55
N ILE A 101 -16.23 -5.68 -16.51
CA ILE A 101 -15.40 -5.23 -17.61
C ILE A 101 -13.96 -5.23 -17.11
N HIS A 102 -13.00 -5.15 -18.03
CA HIS A 102 -11.61 -4.96 -17.68
C HIS A 102 -11.17 -3.54 -18.04
N ILE A 103 -10.56 -2.85 -17.08
CA ILE A 103 -9.97 -1.52 -17.26
C ILE A 103 -8.47 -1.69 -17.07
N ARG A 104 -7.66 -1.34 -18.07
CA ARG A 104 -6.20 -1.49 -17.97
C ARG A 104 -5.58 -0.41 -17.09
N HIS A 105 -5.98 0.84 -17.27
CA HIS A 105 -5.53 1.99 -16.47
C HIS A 105 -6.71 2.70 -15.81
N GLY A 106 -6.89 2.56 -14.51
CA GLY A 106 -7.82 3.38 -13.72
C GLY A 106 -7.09 4.61 -13.18
N ILE A 107 -7.57 5.82 -13.46
CA ILE A 107 -6.92 7.06 -13.05
C ILE A 107 -7.89 7.84 -12.15
N LEU A 108 -7.44 8.15 -10.94
CA LEU A 108 -8.20 8.87 -9.91
C LEU A 108 -7.63 10.28 -9.78
N GLY A 109 -8.35 11.27 -10.32
CA GLY A 109 -8.06 12.67 -10.10
C GLY A 109 -8.61 13.09 -8.75
N SER A 110 -7.73 13.45 -7.80
CA SER A 110 -8.09 14.06 -6.50
C SER A 110 -9.38 13.47 -5.88
N SER A 111 -9.53 12.15 -5.89
CA SER A 111 -10.78 11.49 -5.51
C SER A 111 -10.84 11.27 -4.01
N ASP A 112 -11.94 11.63 -3.36
CA ASP A 112 -12.04 11.52 -1.90
C ASP A 112 -12.10 10.05 -1.45
N LEU A 113 -12.97 9.27 -2.09
CA LEU A 113 -13.25 7.86 -1.76
C LEU A 113 -13.71 7.62 -0.31
N ASP A 114 -13.98 8.67 0.46
CA ASP A 114 -14.48 8.57 1.82
C ASP A 114 -15.93 8.06 1.85
N GLN A 115 -16.27 7.32 2.91
CA GLN A 115 -17.55 6.61 3.04
C GLN A 115 -18.20 6.96 4.37
N GLY A 116 -19.35 7.62 4.31
CA GLY A 116 -20.11 8.07 5.47
C GLY A 116 -21.21 7.10 5.91
N SER A 117 -21.59 7.16 7.19
CA SER A 117 -22.73 6.41 7.71
C SER A 117 -24.07 6.87 7.10
N SER A 118 -24.95 5.92 6.77
CA SER A 118 -26.14 6.19 5.94
C SER A 118 -27.06 7.28 6.47
N PHE A 119 -27.25 7.42 7.79
CA PHE A 119 -28.14 8.42 8.36
C PHE A 119 -27.54 9.84 8.37
N GLY A 120 -26.28 9.98 8.79
CA GLY A 120 -25.60 11.28 8.83
C GLY A 120 -25.43 11.86 7.42
N THR A 121 -25.02 11.00 6.48
CA THR A 121 -24.86 11.35 5.07
C THR A 121 -26.18 11.78 4.42
N TRP A 122 -27.29 11.13 4.76
CA TRP A 122 -28.63 11.51 4.26
C TRP A 122 -29.01 12.92 4.72
N ALA A 123 -28.79 13.23 5.99
CA ALA A 123 -29.12 14.55 6.55
C ALA A 123 -28.28 15.65 5.90
N MET A 124 -26.98 15.42 5.72
CA MET A 124 -26.06 16.34 5.04
C MET A 124 -26.45 16.56 3.57
N ALA A 125 -26.67 15.49 2.81
CA ALA A 125 -27.09 15.56 1.41
C ALA A 125 -28.39 16.36 1.25
N LYS A 126 -29.37 16.14 2.14
CA LYS A 126 -30.65 16.86 2.13
C LYS A 126 -30.48 18.35 2.44
N ALA A 127 -29.56 18.71 3.32
CA ALA A 127 -29.24 20.10 3.64
C ALA A 127 -28.48 20.81 2.50
N MET A 128 -27.55 20.12 1.83
CA MET A 128 -26.74 20.70 0.74
C MET A 128 -27.49 20.83 -0.59
N THR A 129 -28.46 19.95 -0.86
CA THR A 129 -29.18 19.89 -2.14
C THR A 129 -29.80 21.24 -2.58
N PRO A 130 -30.54 21.99 -1.73
CA PRO A 130 -31.12 23.27 -2.14
C PRO A 130 -30.05 24.33 -2.47
N LEU A 131 -28.94 24.32 -1.73
CA LEU A 131 -27.82 25.24 -1.94
C LEU A 131 -27.13 24.96 -3.28
N LEU A 132 -26.75 23.70 -3.51
CA LEU A 132 -26.14 23.24 -4.77
C LEU A 132 -27.09 23.48 -5.95
N GLY A 133 -28.38 23.17 -5.80
CA GLY A 133 -29.38 23.41 -6.83
C GLY A 133 -29.52 24.88 -7.19
N LYS A 134 -29.53 25.79 -6.20
CA LYS A 134 -29.54 27.24 -6.47
C LYS A 134 -28.26 27.67 -7.20
N MET A 135 -27.12 27.15 -6.78
CA MET A 135 -25.81 27.47 -7.35
C MET A 135 -25.72 27.03 -8.82
N LEU A 136 -26.02 25.77 -9.13
CA LEU A 136 -25.98 25.19 -10.48
C LEU A 136 -26.95 25.91 -11.44
N ARG A 137 -28.18 26.19 -11.00
CA ARG A 137 -29.18 26.84 -11.86
C ARG A 137 -28.92 28.32 -12.09
N SER A 138 -28.33 29.02 -11.12
CA SER A 138 -28.02 30.45 -11.24
C SER A 138 -26.65 30.72 -11.84
N GLY A 139 -25.76 29.72 -11.85
CA GLY A 139 -24.35 29.87 -12.22
C GLY A 139 -23.58 30.83 -11.32
N LYS A 140 -24.07 31.09 -10.10
CA LYS A 140 -23.52 32.09 -9.19
C LYS A 140 -23.24 31.49 -7.82
N LEU A 141 -22.03 31.75 -7.33
CA LEU A 141 -21.65 31.52 -5.95
C LEU A 141 -21.93 32.79 -5.11
N PRO A 142 -22.32 32.70 -3.83
CA PRO A 142 -22.38 33.85 -2.94
C PRO A 142 -21.05 34.63 -2.92
N VAL A 143 -21.10 35.95 -3.01
CA VAL A 143 -19.91 36.82 -3.12
C VAL A 143 -18.93 36.58 -1.96
N TRP A 144 -19.44 36.40 -0.74
CA TRP A 144 -18.61 36.11 0.43
C TRP A 144 -17.88 34.77 0.32
N ALA A 145 -18.51 33.76 -0.27
CA ALA A 145 -17.92 32.43 -0.44
C ALA A 145 -16.86 32.45 -1.53
N LYS A 146 -17.12 33.17 -2.64
CA LYS A 146 -16.12 33.42 -3.69
C LYS A 146 -14.89 34.12 -3.11
N LYS A 147 -15.08 35.24 -2.40
CA LYS A 147 -13.97 36.00 -1.80
C LYS A 147 -13.15 35.15 -0.82
N LYS A 148 -13.82 34.34 0.01
CA LYS A 148 -13.15 33.42 0.94
C LYS A 148 -12.33 32.35 0.23
N MET A 149 -12.79 31.84 -0.92
CA MET A 149 -11.98 30.92 -1.74
C MET A 149 -10.76 31.64 -2.33
N GLU A 150 -10.92 32.83 -2.89
CA GLU A 150 -9.82 33.62 -3.45
C GLU A 150 -8.76 33.96 -2.39
N GLU A 151 -9.18 34.34 -1.19
CA GLU A 151 -8.29 34.63 -0.05
C GLU A 151 -7.53 33.39 0.43
N LYS A 152 -8.16 32.21 0.43
CA LYS A 152 -7.56 30.97 0.95
C LYS A 152 -6.66 30.26 -0.07
N ALA A 153 -7.05 30.30 -1.34
CA ALA A 153 -6.56 29.38 -2.37
C ALA A 153 -6.00 30.08 -3.62
N GLY A 154 -6.11 31.41 -3.70
CA GLY A 154 -5.72 32.21 -4.85
C GLY A 154 -6.86 32.44 -5.84
N ALA A 155 -6.83 33.57 -6.55
CA ALA A 155 -7.89 33.99 -7.45
C ALA A 155 -8.02 33.09 -8.69
N GLU A 156 -6.89 32.65 -9.24
CA GLU A 156 -6.82 31.81 -10.44
C GLU A 156 -7.44 30.43 -10.19
N TYR A 157 -7.01 29.73 -9.14
CA TYR A 157 -7.60 28.46 -8.70
C TYR A 157 -9.10 28.61 -8.38
N ALA A 158 -9.49 29.65 -7.64
CA ALA A 158 -10.88 29.88 -7.30
C ALA A 158 -11.75 30.07 -8.57
N GLN A 159 -11.25 30.78 -9.57
CA GLN A 159 -11.93 30.95 -10.84
C GLN A 159 -12.03 29.63 -11.63
N ALA A 160 -10.95 28.84 -11.70
CA ALA A 160 -10.95 27.55 -12.38
C ALA A 160 -11.93 26.56 -11.75
N MET A 161 -11.96 26.46 -10.41
CA MET A 161 -12.94 25.63 -9.69
C MET A 161 -14.38 26.09 -9.93
N LEU A 162 -14.63 27.41 -9.94
CA LEU A 162 -15.94 27.93 -10.29
C LEU A 162 -16.36 27.54 -11.71
N GLN A 163 -15.43 27.48 -12.68
CA GLN A 163 -15.74 27.03 -14.03
C GLN A 163 -16.10 25.55 -14.08
N LEU A 164 -15.34 24.68 -13.38
CA LEU A 164 -15.62 23.25 -13.26
C LEU A 164 -17.03 22.98 -12.71
N PHE A 165 -17.41 23.66 -11.62
CA PHE A 165 -18.73 23.54 -10.98
C PHE A 165 -19.86 24.31 -11.69
N GLY A 166 -19.57 25.00 -12.79
CA GLY A 166 -20.56 25.78 -13.54
C GLY A 166 -21.05 27.06 -12.85
N CYS A 167 -20.23 27.63 -11.98
CA CYS A 167 -20.46 28.82 -11.16
C CYS A 167 -19.69 30.05 -11.63
N SER A 168 -19.40 30.15 -12.93
CA SER A 168 -18.92 31.38 -13.58
C SER A 168 -20.01 31.94 -14.50
N ALA A 169 -19.88 33.21 -14.90
CA ALA A 169 -20.71 33.75 -15.96
C ALA A 169 -20.67 32.79 -17.16
N ALA A 170 -21.84 32.37 -17.64
CA ALA A 170 -21.92 31.52 -18.82
C ALA A 170 -21.24 32.26 -19.96
N THR A 171 -20.07 31.80 -20.40
CA THR A 171 -19.62 32.08 -21.75
C THR A 171 -20.66 31.43 -22.68
N GLN A 172 -20.94 32.04 -23.83
CA GLN A 172 -21.99 31.57 -24.76
C GLN A 172 -21.83 30.10 -25.21
N GLU A 173 -20.72 29.44 -24.86
CA GLU A 173 -20.32 28.10 -25.31
C GLU A 173 -20.61 26.97 -24.31
N LEU A 174 -20.88 27.26 -23.02
CA LEU A 174 -21.11 26.22 -22.00
C LEU A 174 -22.58 26.13 -21.55
N PRO A 175 -23.19 24.92 -21.53
CA PRO A 175 -24.62 24.76 -21.25
C PRO A 175 -24.98 25.17 -19.82
N SER A 176 -26.15 25.81 -19.68
CA SER A 176 -26.75 26.09 -18.38
C SER A 176 -27.13 24.79 -17.68
N MET A 177 -26.81 24.66 -16.39
CA MET A 177 -27.24 23.52 -15.56
C MET A 177 -28.64 23.73 -14.96
N ALA A 178 -29.44 24.64 -15.54
CA ALA A 178 -30.80 24.95 -15.09
C ALA A 178 -31.75 23.75 -15.08
N PHE A 179 -31.50 22.76 -15.95
CA PHE A 179 -32.31 21.56 -16.12
C PHE A 179 -32.07 20.51 -15.01
N VAL A 180 -30.98 20.62 -14.25
CA VAL A 180 -30.64 19.62 -13.21
C VAL A 180 -31.62 19.70 -12.03
N SER A 181 -32.29 18.59 -11.76
CA SER A 181 -33.27 18.48 -10.67
C SER A 181 -32.59 18.36 -9.30
N ASN A 182 -33.27 18.84 -8.25
CA ASN A 182 -32.81 18.63 -6.87
C ASN A 182 -32.74 17.13 -6.52
N THR A 183 -33.59 16.29 -7.14
CA THR A 183 -33.55 14.84 -6.94
C THR A 183 -32.27 14.24 -7.48
N SER A 184 -31.83 14.65 -8.69
CA SER A 184 -30.56 14.18 -9.27
C SER A 184 -29.36 14.61 -8.43
N ILE A 185 -29.35 15.86 -7.95
CA ILE A 185 -28.31 16.40 -7.05
C ILE A 185 -28.24 15.58 -5.77
N PHE A 186 -29.39 15.38 -5.12
CA PHE A 186 -29.48 14.60 -3.89
C PHE A 186 -28.99 13.17 -4.11
N ASN A 187 -29.49 12.49 -5.14
CA ASN A 187 -29.15 11.10 -5.41
C ASN A 187 -27.67 10.90 -5.70
N GLN A 188 -27.05 11.78 -6.51
CA GLN A 188 -25.64 11.69 -6.81
C GLN A 188 -24.78 11.95 -5.56
N PHE A 189 -25.04 13.04 -4.85
CA PHE A 189 -24.28 13.41 -3.65
C PHE A 189 -24.44 12.36 -2.53
N PHE A 190 -25.66 11.87 -2.31
CA PHE A 190 -25.92 10.86 -1.29
C PHE A 190 -25.30 9.52 -1.65
N SER A 191 -25.53 9.03 -2.88
CA SER A 191 -25.06 7.69 -3.27
C SER A 191 -23.55 7.61 -3.38
N ASP A 192 -22.84 8.69 -3.68
CA ASP A 192 -21.38 8.76 -3.57
C ASP A 192 -20.90 8.34 -2.18
N MET A 193 -21.27 9.12 -1.17
CA MET A 193 -20.80 8.95 0.19
C MET A 193 -21.28 7.66 0.88
N VAL A 194 -22.29 6.95 0.34
CA VAL A 194 -22.79 5.70 0.93
C VAL A 194 -22.48 4.44 0.13
N THR A 195 -21.96 4.57 -1.11
CA THR A 195 -21.66 3.38 -1.92
C THR A 195 -20.26 2.90 -1.58
N PRO A 196 -20.11 1.69 -1.02
CA PRO A 196 -18.81 1.24 -0.55
C PRO A 196 -17.90 0.82 -1.69
N LEU A 197 -16.65 1.28 -1.62
CA LEU A 197 -15.50 0.62 -2.23
C LEU A 197 -14.92 -0.39 -1.24
N GLU A 198 -14.58 -1.57 -1.74
CA GLU A 198 -13.87 -2.60 -0.97
C GLU A 198 -12.45 -2.13 -0.61
N ASP A 199 -11.89 -2.70 0.44
CA ASP A 199 -10.46 -2.55 0.74
C ASP A 199 -9.67 -3.57 -0.09
N ASP A 200 -8.39 -3.31 -0.33
CA ASP A 200 -7.48 -4.23 -1.04
C ASP A 200 -7.98 -4.66 -2.44
N ILE A 201 -8.58 -3.74 -3.21
CA ILE A 201 -9.01 -4.00 -4.58
C ILE A 201 -7.79 -4.30 -5.45
N TYR A 202 -7.74 -5.54 -5.95
CA TYR A 202 -6.76 -6.03 -6.91
C TYR A 202 -7.45 -6.77 -8.06
N VAL A 203 -7.08 -6.40 -9.29
CA VAL A 203 -7.52 -7.06 -10.52
C VAL A 203 -6.30 -7.25 -11.43
N PRO A 204 -5.92 -8.49 -11.77
CA PRO A 204 -4.81 -8.75 -12.67
C PRO A 204 -4.97 -8.00 -14.00
N GLY A 205 -3.92 -7.31 -14.44
CA GLY A 205 -3.90 -6.50 -15.66
C GLY A 205 -4.47 -5.08 -15.51
N THR A 206 -4.97 -4.71 -14.35
CA THR A 206 -5.40 -3.34 -14.03
C THR A 206 -4.36 -2.63 -13.18
N LYS A 207 -3.95 -1.42 -13.58
CA LYS A 207 -3.16 -0.50 -12.73
C LYS A 207 -4.00 0.71 -12.34
N ILE A 208 -3.98 1.04 -11.05
CA ILE A 208 -4.62 2.25 -10.52
C ILE A 208 -3.55 3.33 -10.37
N HIS A 209 -3.82 4.52 -10.91
CA HIS A 209 -3.00 5.71 -10.82
C HIS A 209 -3.77 6.78 -10.05
N CYS A 210 -3.17 7.34 -9.00
CA CYS A 210 -3.81 8.38 -8.19
C CYS A 210 -3.08 9.70 -8.40
N PHE A 211 -3.74 10.67 -9.05
CA PHE A 211 -3.21 12.02 -9.17
C PHE A 211 -3.49 12.74 -7.85
N TYR A 212 -2.55 12.58 -6.92
CA TYR A 212 -2.69 13.01 -5.54
C TYR A 212 -2.22 14.46 -5.37
N ALA A 213 -3.18 15.33 -5.06
CA ALA A 213 -2.91 16.71 -4.68
C ALA A 213 -2.55 16.78 -3.19
N VAL A 214 -1.26 17.04 -2.90
CA VAL A 214 -0.69 16.99 -1.55
C VAL A 214 -1.41 17.91 -0.56
N LYS A 215 -1.99 19.04 -1.02
CA LYS A 215 -2.71 19.99 -0.15
C LYS A 215 -4.07 19.47 0.32
N MET A 216 -4.51 18.29 -0.14
CA MET A 216 -5.73 17.63 0.35
C MET A 216 -5.54 16.95 1.71
N GLY A 217 -4.29 16.66 2.11
CA GLY A 217 -3.96 15.98 3.37
C GLY A 217 -3.68 14.49 3.20
N GLU A 218 -2.92 13.94 4.14
CA GLU A 218 -2.45 12.54 4.13
C GLU A 218 -3.61 11.54 4.25
N GLU A 219 -4.76 11.94 4.81
CA GLU A 219 -5.91 11.04 4.91
C GLU A 219 -6.41 10.52 3.55
N TYR A 220 -6.25 11.30 2.47
CA TYR A 220 -6.64 10.90 1.12
C TYR A 220 -5.70 9.85 0.55
N GLU A 221 -4.38 10.03 0.73
CA GLU A 221 -3.40 9.03 0.34
C GLU A 221 -3.65 7.71 1.08
N ASN A 222 -3.90 7.78 2.39
CA ASN A 222 -4.25 6.61 3.18
C ASN A 222 -5.51 5.91 2.67
N ARG A 223 -6.53 6.65 2.20
CA ARG A 223 -7.71 6.06 1.56
C ARG A 223 -7.37 5.37 0.23
N TYR A 224 -6.51 5.94 -0.61
CA TYR A 224 -6.07 5.26 -1.83
C TYR A 224 -5.36 3.95 -1.54
N ARG A 225 -4.41 3.95 -0.60
CA ARG A 225 -3.65 2.76 -0.19
C ARG A 225 -4.50 1.72 0.51
N ARG A 226 -5.56 2.15 1.20
CA ARG A 226 -6.55 1.26 1.80
C ARG A 226 -7.39 0.55 0.75
N HIS A 227 -7.85 1.27 -0.28
CA HIS A 227 -8.79 0.73 -1.25
C HIS A 227 -8.15 -0.06 -2.36
N PHE A 228 -6.93 0.25 -2.79
CA PHE A 228 -6.28 -0.40 -3.92
C PHE A 228 -4.97 -1.04 -3.51
N VAL A 229 -4.71 -2.24 -4.01
CA VAL A 229 -3.39 -2.88 -3.84
C VAL A 229 -2.39 -2.21 -4.76
N ASP A 230 -1.27 -1.74 -4.21
CA ASP A 230 -0.16 -1.12 -4.96
C ASP A 230 -0.63 -0.01 -5.94
N PRO A 231 -1.32 1.06 -5.49
CA PRO A 231 -1.67 2.16 -6.37
C PRO A 231 -0.40 2.95 -6.76
N ASP A 232 -0.32 3.37 -8.03
CA ASP A 232 0.68 4.34 -8.48
C ASP A 232 0.27 5.75 -8.00
N ILE A 233 0.77 6.15 -6.83
CA ILE A 233 0.52 7.49 -6.27
C ILE A 233 1.43 8.51 -6.95
N ARG A 234 0.81 9.48 -7.63
CA ARG A 234 1.49 10.55 -8.35
C ARG A 234 1.31 11.86 -7.59
N TYR A 235 2.39 12.34 -6.99
CA TYR A 235 2.36 13.47 -6.08
C TYR A 235 2.43 14.81 -6.83
N HIS A 236 1.42 15.65 -6.62
CA HIS A 236 1.38 17.01 -7.14
C HIS A 236 1.26 18.00 -5.97
N ALA A 237 2.16 18.99 -5.89
CA ALA A 237 2.16 20.05 -4.87
C ALA A 237 1.03 21.08 -5.08
N MET A 238 -0.18 20.59 -5.30
CA MET A 238 -1.35 21.28 -5.81
C MET A 238 -2.55 21.11 -4.86
N GLN A 239 -3.59 21.89 -5.11
CA GLN A 239 -4.91 21.76 -4.49
C GLN A 239 -5.77 20.75 -5.25
N HIS A 240 -6.90 20.39 -4.64
CA HIS A 240 -7.91 19.50 -5.20
C HIS A 240 -8.27 19.88 -6.65
N GLU A 241 -8.09 18.95 -7.59
CA GLU A 241 -8.37 19.13 -9.03
C GLU A 241 -7.64 20.30 -9.73
N GLU A 242 -6.67 20.94 -9.08
CA GLU A 242 -5.96 22.09 -9.64
C GLU A 242 -5.21 21.72 -10.93
N LEU A 243 -4.65 20.50 -11.02
CA LEU A 243 -3.99 19.99 -12.22
C LEU A 243 -4.93 20.01 -13.43
N LEU A 244 -6.11 19.39 -13.32
CA LEU A 244 -7.12 19.36 -14.38
C LEU A 244 -7.69 20.75 -14.68
N ALA A 245 -7.91 21.56 -13.65
CA ALA A 245 -8.60 22.84 -13.75
C ALA A 245 -7.73 23.94 -14.38
N CYS A 246 -6.44 23.98 -14.01
CA CYS A 246 -5.55 25.11 -14.32
C CYS A 246 -4.44 24.77 -15.31
N TYR A 247 -4.06 23.48 -15.45
CA TYR A 247 -2.89 23.06 -16.21
C TYR A 247 -3.23 21.94 -17.21
N PRO A 248 -4.08 22.21 -18.23
CA PRO A 248 -4.60 21.18 -19.12
C PRO A 248 -3.52 20.40 -19.89
N GLU A 249 -2.46 21.05 -20.34
CA GLU A 249 -1.34 20.38 -21.03
C GLU A 249 -0.61 19.42 -20.08
N GLN A 250 -0.25 19.89 -18.87
CA GLN A 250 0.42 19.05 -17.86
C GLN A 250 -0.48 17.89 -17.42
N TRP A 251 -1.79 18.12 -17.30
CA TRP A 251 -2.74 17.06 -17.00
C TRP A 251 -2.77 15.98 -18.10
N VAL A 252 -2.74 16.38 -19.38
CA VAL A 252 -2.69 15.43 -20.49
C VAL A 252 -1.36 14.66 -20.50
N GLU A 253 -0.24 15.34 -20.28
CA GLU A 253 1.08 14.70 -20.14
C GLU A 253 1.07 13.65 -19.02
N GLU A 254 0.47 13.95 -17.87
CA GLU A 254 0.35 13.03 -16.74
C GLU A 254 -0.51 11.79 -17.07
N VAL A 255 -1.61 11.99 -17.80
CA VAL A 255 -2.45 10.89 -18.31
C VAL A 255 -1.67 10.01 -19.30
N LEU A 256 -0.93 10.61 -20.22
CA LEU A 256 -0.11 9.89 -21.20
C LEU A 256 1.02 9.11 -20.51
N ALA A 257 1.72 9.72 -19.55
CA ALA A 257 2.76 9.07 -18.78
C ALA A 257 2.22 7.90 -17.95
N SER A 258 1.03 8.04 -17.36
CA SER A 258 0.34 6.95 -16.64
C SER A 258 -0.01 5.77 -17.56
N CYS A 259 -0.38 6.09 -18.79
CA CYS A 259 -0.76 5.11 -19.81
C CYS A 259 0.41 4.60 -20.68
N ARG A 260 1.62 5.13 -20.50
CA ARG A 260 2.80 4.86 -21.34
C ARG A 260 2.60 5.21 -22.82
N LEU A 261 2.04 6.39 -23.10
CA LEU A 261 1.78 6.91 -24.45
C LEU A 261 2.52 8.22 -24.76
N ASP A 262 3.52 8.57 -23.96
CA ASP A 262 4.30 9.82 -24.06
C ASP A 262 5.46 9.77 -25.08
N GLY A 263 5.50 8.76 -25.94
CA GLY A 263 6.49 8.64 -27.00
C GLY A 263 7.84 8.05 -26.58
N ARG A 264 8.01 7.70 -25.30
CA ARG A 264 8.98 6.66 -24.90
C ARG A 264 8.40 5.34 -25.44
N GLY A 265 9.05 4.75 -26.45
CA GLY A 265 8.49 3.66 -27.28
C GLY A 265 8.00 2.44 -26.48
N MET A 266 7.27 1.53 -27.13
CA MET A 266 7.25 0.13 -26.69
C MET A 266 8.52 -0.52 -27.25
N GLU A 267 9.59 -0.65 -26.48
CA GLU A 267 10.66 -1.57 -26.86
C GLU A 267 10.11 -3.00 -26.83
N GLU A 268 10.52 -3.84 -27.80
CA GLU A 268 10.29 -5.30 -27.73
C GLU A 268 11.01 -5.94 -26.53
N ASN A 269 11.88 -5.18 -25.85
CA ASN A 269 12.47 -5.47 -24.55
C ASN A 269 11.90 -4.60 -23.41
N ASP A 270 10.81 -3.85 -23.59
CA ASP A 270 10.15 -3.08 -22.50
C ASP A 270 9.15 -3.90 -21.68
N PHE A 271 9.13 -5.21 -21.93
CA PHE A 271 8.80 -6.21 -20.90
C PHE A 271 9.99 -6.50 -19.96
N GLU A 272 11.14 -5.82 -20.14
CA GLU A 272 12.32 -5.84 -19.25
C GLU A 272 12.64 -4.47 -18.60
N GLU A 273 11.69 -3.55 -18.43
CA GLU A 273 11.77 -2.63 -17.29
C GLU A 273 11.25 -3.35 -16.03
N ARG A 274 12.15 -4.16 -15.47
CA ARG A 274 12.07 -4.96 -14.24
C ARG A 274 10.70 -4.89 -13.56
N HIS A 275 9.83 -5.86 -13.91
CA HIS A 275 8.78 -6.28 -13.02
C HIS A 275 9.41 -6.82 -11.74
N PHE A 276 9.65 -5.92 -10.78
CA PHE A 276 9.83 -6.32 -9.42
C PHE A 276 8.50 -6.92 -8.96
N THR A 277 8.51 -8.23 -8.76
CA THR A 277 7.51 -9.02 -8.03
C THR A 277 7.20 -8.36 -6.67
N GLU A 278 6.08 -8.69 -6.02
CA GLU A 278 5.78 -8.25 -4.64
C GLU A 278 7.03 -8.38 -3.74
N ALA A 279 7.78 -9.48 -3.90
CA ALA A 279 9.03 -9.75 -3.19
C ALA A 279 10.15 -8.74 -3.48
N GLU A 280 10.23 -8.20 -4.70
CA GLU A 280 11.27 -7.27 -5.11
C GLU A 280 10.89 -5.79 -4.89
N ARG A 281 9.59 -5.47 -4.78
CA ARG A 281 9.12 -4.15 -4.32
C ARG A 281 9.21 -4.02 -2.81
N VAL A 282 8.91 -5.11 -2.10
CA VAL A 282 9.23 -5.23 -0.68
C VAL A 282 10.73 -5.02 -0.50
N GLN A 283 11.60 -5.61 -1.33
CA GLN A 283 13.06 -5.37 -1.34
C GLN A 283 13.44 -3.90 -1.61
N ALA A 284 12.73 -3.16 -2.48
CA ALA A 284 13.06 -1.77 -2.80
C ALA A 284 12.73 -0.77 -1.66
N GLU A 285 11.58 -0.89 -0.98
CA GLU A 285 11.26 -0.08 0.22
C GLU A 285 12.10 -0.48 1.44
N ILE A 286 12.42 -1.77 1.52
CA ILE A 286 13.46 -2.31 2.39
C ILE A 286 14.82 -1.67 2.07
N THR A 287 15.11 -1.24 0.85
CA THR A 287 16.43 -0.65 0.55
C THR A 287 16.57 0.73 1.19
N GLU A 288 15.46 1.48 1.34
CA GLU A 288 15.46 2.83 1.94
C GLU A 288 15.37 2.81 3.48
N SER A 289 14.80 1.73 4.06
CA SER A 289 14.68 1.53 5.52
C SER A 289 15.60 0.45 6.11
N GLY A 290 16.28 -0.33 5.26
CA GLY A 290 17.01 -1.57 5.54
C GLY A 290 16.16 -2.85 5.34
N ASN A 291 16.80 -3.96 4.95
CA ASN A 291 16.14 -5.28 4.83
C ASN A 291 16.29 -6.07 6.13
N PRO A 292 15.24 -6.22 6.96
CA PRO A 292 15.39 -6.99 8.18
C PRO A 292 15.55 -8.48 7.89
N ARG A 293 15.08 -8.96 6.72
CA ARG A 293 15.22 -10.34 6.27
C ARG A 293 16.66 -10.62 5.85
N LYS A 294 17.21 -9.84 4.92
CA LYS A 294 18.57 -10.00 4.37
C LYS A 294 19.25 -8.64 4.16
N PRO A 295 19.89 -8.06 5.19
CA PRO A 295 20.54 -6.74 5.08
C PRO A 295 21.57 -6.71 3.97
N GLU A 296 21.58 -5.66 3.14
CA GLU A 296 22.52 -5.49 2.03
C GLU A 296 23.01 -4.04 1.95
N GLY A 297 24.26 -3.84 1.52
CA GLY A 297 24.88 -2.51 1.38
C GLY A 297 25.01 -1.71 2.68
N GLU A 298 25.23 -0.40 2.54
CA GLU A 298 25.42 0.53 3.66
C GLU A 298 24.12 0.77 4.46
N ASP A 299 22.96 0.72 3.82
CA ASP A 299 21.69 0.88 4.53
C ASP A 299 21.33 -0.37 5.35
N GLY A 300 21.75 -1.56 4.89
CA GLY A 300 21.75 -2.78 5.70
C GLY A 300 22.59 -2.65 6.96
N LYS A 301 23.79 -2.07 6.89
CA LYS A 301 24.64 -1.82 8.07
C LYS A 301 23.97 -0.89 9.08
N LYS A 302 23.43 0.24 8.63
CA LYS A 302 22.68 1.18 9.50
C LYS A 302 21.45 0.53 10.13
N MET A 303 20.76 -0.36 9.40
CA MET A 303 19.65 -1.11 9.96
C MET A 303 20.12 -2.07 11.06
N LEU A 304 21.20 -2.80 10.84
CA LEU A 304 21.75 -3.71 11.85
C LEU A 304 22.14 -2.97 13.13
N GLU A 305 22.69 -1.75 13.02
CA GLU A 305 22.94 -0.88 14.18
C GLU A 305 21.64 -0.56 14.94
N ARG A 306 20.59 -0.12 14.24
CA ARG A 306 19.27 0.14 14.85
C ARG A 306 18.66 -1.11 15.49
N MET A 307 18.77 -2.27 14.83
CA MET A 307 18.24 -3.54 15.34
C MET A 307 18.98 -4.02 16.59
N ASN A 308 20.30 -3.85 16.63
CA ASN A 308 21.09 -4.13 17.82
C ASN A 308 20.62 -3.30 19.04
N GLU A 309 20.23 -2.05 18.81
CA GLU A 309 19.67 -1.17 19.84
C GLU A 309 18.23 -1.56 20.21
N SER A 310 17.33 -1.75 19.24
CA SER A 310 15.92 -2.05 19.50
C SER A 310 15.73 -3.40 20.18
N HIS A 311 16.48 -4.42 19.76
CA HIS A 311 16.39 -5.77 20.32
C HIS A 311 17.18 -5.91 21.64
N HIS A 312 17.83 -4.83 22.10
CA HIS A 312 18.67 -4.87 23.29
C HIS A 312 17.90 -5.41 24.51
N ASN A 313 16.69 -4.95 24.75
CA ASN A 313 15.96 -5.30 25.97
C ASN A 313 15.35 -6.70 25.91
N VAL A 314 14.74 -7.08 24.78
CA VAL A 314 14.16 -8.42 24.59
C VAL A 314 15.24 -9.51 24.65
N THR A 315 16.40 -9.28 24.03
CA THR A 315 17.54 -10.20 24.08
C THR A 315 18.04 -10.37 25.52
N GLY A 316 18.14 -9.26 26.28
CA GLY A 316 18.63 -9.31 27.65
C GLY A 316 17.68 -10.06 28.57
N TRP A 317 16.37 -9.82 28.41
CA TRP A 317 15.34 -10.58 29.11
C TRP A 317 15.40 -12.06 28.74
N ALA A 318 15.45 -12.41 27.46
CA ALA A 318 15.46 -13.80 27.03
C ALA A 318 16.70 -14.56 27.51
N LEU A 319 17.90 -13.98 27.38
CA LEU A 319 19.13 -14.59 27.90
C LEU A 319 19.11 -14.74 29.43
N SER A 320 18.41 -13.88 30.16
CA SER A 320 18.24 -14.03 31.62
C SER A 320 17.41 -15.25 32.03
N LEU A 321 16.64 -15.83 31.09
CA LEU A 321 15.89 -17.07 31.30
C LEU A 321 16.76 -18.31 31.09
N TRP A 322 17.98 -18.15 30.56
CA TRP A 322 18.82 -19.23 30.09
C TRP A 322 20.14 -19.28 30.85
N GLU A 323 20.44 -20.43 31.47
CA GLU A 323 21.69 -20.61 32.20
C GLU A 323 22.82 -20.97 31.23
N ILE A 324 23.69 -20.01 30.90
CA ILE A 324 24.87 -20.20 30.05
C ILE A 324 26.06 -20.60 30.91
N GLN A 325 26.67 -21.75 30.60
CA GLN A 325 27.89 -22.24 31.25
C GLN A 325 29.13 -21.71 30.53
N GLY A 326 30.22 -21.53 31.28
CA GLY A 326 31.49 -21.03 30.74
C GLY A 326 32.08 -21.90 29.63
N ASN A 327 31.77 -23.20 29.60
CA ASN A 327 32.28 -24.17 28.64
C ASN A 327 31.28 -24.55 27.53
N ASP A 328 30.16 -23.84 27.40
CA ASP A 328 29.15 -24.14 26.37
C ASP A 328 29.66 -23.83 24.96
N ASN A 329 29.33 -24.71 24.01
CA ASN A 329 29.39 -24.40 22.58
C ASN A 329 28.03 -23.88 22.13
N ILE A 330 27.97 -22.60 21.78
CA ILE A 330 26.71 -21.91 21.49
C ILE A 330 26.65 -21.49 20.03
N LEU A 331 25.54 -21.79 19.35
CA LEU A 331 25.24 -21.30 18.00
C LEU A 331 24.17 -20.20 18.06
N ASP A 332 24.42 -19.06 17.43
CA ASP A 332 23.43 -18.03 17.13
C ASP A 332 23.04 -18.08 15.64
N ILE A 333 21.78 -18.42 15.35
CA ILE A 333 21.24 -18.56 14.00
C ILE A 333 20.52 -17.28 13.60
N GLY A 334 20.98 -16.66 12.51
CA GLY A 334 20.56 -15.32 12.11
C GLY A 334 21.22 -14.27 12.99
N CYS A 335 22.54 -14.37 13.20
CA CYS A 335 23.25 -13.57 14.21
C CYS A 335 23.27 -12.05 13.92
N GLY A 336 22.85 -11.61 12.73
CA GLY A 336 22.64 -10.20 12.40
C GLY A 336 23.88 -9.34 12.68
N GLY A 337 23.70 -8.25 13.43
CA GLY A 337 24.77 -7.33 13.81
C GLY A 337 25.68 -7.84 14.94
N GLY A 338 25.43 -9.04 15.47
CA GLY A 338 26.29 -9.73 16.44
C GLY A 338 26.12 -9.33 17.91
N ALA A 339 25.13 -8.50 18.27
CA ALA A 339 24.96 -8.02 19.65
C ALA A 339 24.59 -9.13 20.65
N ALA A 340 23.80 -10.13 20.24
CA ALA A 340 23.47 -11.28 21.09
C ALA A 340 24.73 -12.12 21.40
N LEU A 341 25.55 -12.39 20.39
CA LEU A 341 26.85 -13.04 20.55
C LEU A 341 27.78 -12.28 21.50
N SER A 342 27.84 -10.94 21.41
CA SER A 342 28.65 -10.12 22.32
C SER A 342 28.26 -10.32 23.78
N ARG A 343 26.96 -10.39 24.08
CA ARG A 343 26.46 -10.62 25.45
C ARG A 343 26.73 -12.03 25.95
N MET A 344 26.55 -13.02 25.09
CA MET A 344 26.87 -14.41 25.45
C MET A 344 28.38 -14.58 25.68
N ALA A 345 29.22 -13.82 24.98
CA ALA A 345 30.67 -13.81 25.19
C ALA A 345 31.09 -13.32 26.59
N GLU A 346 30.25 -12.58 27.31
CA GLU A 346 30.53 -12.21 28.70
C GLU A 346 30.45 -13.41 29.67
N HIS A 347 29.73 -14.47 29.28
CA HIS A 347 29.47 -15.64 30.12
C HIS A 347 30.34 -16.85 29.74
N VAL A 348 30.58 -17.05 28.44
CA VAL A 348 31.42 -18.13 27.94
C VAL A 348 32.89 -17.84 28.26
N THR A 349 33.62 -18.77 28.87
CA THR A 349 35.06 -18.64 29.20
C THR A 349 35.91 -19.60 28.38
N ASP A 350 35.65 -20.89 28.50
CA ASP A 350 36.40 -22.00 27.88
C ASP A 350 35.64 -22.64 26.71
N GLY A 351 34.38 -22.24 26.51
CA GLY A 351 33.54 -22.66 25.41
C GLY A 351 33.77 -21.84 24.14
N HIS A 352 32.85 -21.98 23.19
CA HIS A 352 32.98 -21.36 21.88
C HIS A 352 31.64 -20.80 21.38
N LEU A 353 31.70 -19.64 20.74
CA LEU A 353 30.54 -18.96 20.15
C LEU A 353 30.60 -19.04 18.63
N THR A 354 29.54 -19.52 18.02
CA THR A 354 29.40 -19.54 16.56
C THR A 354 28.21 -18.71 16.15
N GLY A 355 28.41 -17.71 15.31
CA GLY A 355 27.33 -17.00 14.62
C GLY A 355 27.17 -17.55 13.21
N ILE A 356 25.93 -17.69 12.74
CA ILE A 356 25.66 -17.98 11.33
C ILE A 356 24.57 -17.05 10.79
N ASP A 357 24.81 -16.45 9.64
CA ASP A 357 23.84 -15.60 8.94
C ASP A 357 24.00 -15.79 7.43
N TYR A 358 22.92 -15.70 6.66
CA TYR A 358 22.97 -15.85 5.21
C TYR A 358 23.18 -14.52 4.47
N SER A 359 23.17 -13.39 5.19
CA SER A 359 23.60 -12.10 4.68
C SER A 359 25.11 -11.91 4.87
N PRO A 360 25.88 -11.66 3.80
CA PRO A 360 27.28 -11.27 3.90
C PRO A 360 27.49 -9.99 4.73
N VAL A 361 26.54 -9.05 4.69
CA VAL A 361 26.62 -7.79 5.46
C VAL A 361 26.43 -8.04 6.95
N SER A 362 25.52 -8.93 7.34
CA SER A 362 25.39 -9.37 8.73
C SER A 362 26.68 -10.04 9.22
N VAL A 363 27.26 -10.94 8.42
CA VAL A 363 28.53 -11.61 8.77
C VAL A 363 29.67 -10.60 8.96
N GLU A 364 29.83 -9.66 8.03
CA GLU A 364 30.85 -8.60 8.13
C GLU A 364 30.63 -7.74 9.38
N THR A 365 29.39 -7.28 9.61
CA THR A 365 29.03 -6.42 10.74
C THR A 365 29.21 -7.14 12.07
N SER A 366 28.76 -8.38 12.19
CA SER A 366 28.92 -9.20 13.40
C SER A 366 30.39 -9.46 13.74
N ARG A 367 31.24 -9.69 12.72
CA ARG A 367 32.70 -9.79 12.90
C ARG A 367 33.29 -8.49 13.41
N ALA A 368 32.86 -7.35 12.86
CA ALA A 368 33.32 -6.03 13.31
C ALA A 368 32.90 -5.76 14.77
N THR A 369 31.64 -6.00 15.12
CA THR A 369 31.10 -5.87 16.49
C THR A 369 31.87 -6.73 17.49
N ASN A 370 32.27 -7.94 17.09
CA ASN A 370 32.90 -8.93 17.96
C ASN A 370 34.41 -9.13 17.71
N THR A 371 35.10 -8.10 17.18
CA THR A 371 36.48 -8.21 16.69
C THR A 371 37.44 -8.86 17.69
N GLU A 372 37.36 -8.50 18.99
CA GLU A 372 38.25 -9.05 20.02
C GLU A 372 38.00 -10.54 20.28
N SER A 373 36.74 -10.96 20.36
CA SER A 373 36.38 -12.37 20.57
C SER A 373 36.73 -13.24 19.37
N VAL A 374 36.58 -12.70 18.15
CA VAL A 374 36.99 -13.37 16.91
C VAL A 374 38.51 -13.49 16.84
N ALA A 375 39.25 -12.41 17.13
CA ALA A 375 40.71 -12.42 17.13
C ALA A 375 41.31 -13.35 18.19
N ALA A 376 40.63 -13.52 19.32
CA ALA A 376 41.02 -14.46 20.37
C ALA A 376 40.70 -15.93 20.05
N GLY A 377 39.99 -16.23 18.95
CA GLY A 377 39.56 -17.59 18.59
C GLY A 377 38.43 -18.14 19.47
N LYS A 378 37.78 -17.27 20.26
CA LYS A 378 36.61 -17.60 21.10
C LYS A 378 35.31 -17.63 20.30
N MET A 379 35.29 -16.91 19.18
CA MET A 379 34.11 -16.73 18.35
C MET A 379 34.41 -16.91 16.87
N GLU A 380 33.52 -17.58 16.15
CA GLU A 380 33.54 -17.69 14.70
C GLU A 380 32.20 -17.24 14.11
N ILE A 381 32.23 -16.47 13.02
CA ILE A 381 31.03 -16.02 12.30
C ILE A 381 31.05 -16.60 10.88
N LEU A 382 30.05 -17.37 10.51
CA LEU A 382 29.97 -18.05 9.23
C LEU A 382 28.84 -17.51 8.37
N GLU A 383 29.06 -17.49 7.05
CA GLU A 383 27.97 -17.28 6.10
C GLU A 383 27.27 -18.61 5.83
N GLY A 384 25.95 -18.68 6.05
CA GLY A 384 25.18 -19.89 5.78
C GLY A 384 23.70 -19.78 6.16
N SER A 385 22.89 -20.70 5.63
CA SER A 385 21.45 -20.75 5.84
C SER A 385 21.05 -21.83 6.85
N VAL A 386 20.04 -21.54 7.67
CA VAL A 386 19.40 -22.52 8.57
C VAL A 386 18.75 -23.69 7.82
N GLU A 387 18.48 -23.56 6.53
CA GLU A 387 18.01 -24.67 5.69
C GLU A 387 19.02 -25.82 5.59
N LYS A 388 20.30 -25.53 5.79
CA LYS A 388 21.36 -26.53 5.78
C LYS A 388 22.56 -26.01 6.57
N LEU A 389 22.57 -26.30 7.86
CA LEU A 389 23.63 -25.86 8.76
C LEU A 389 24.90 -26.66 8.48
N PRO A 390 26.07 -26.02 8.26
CA PRO A 390 27.32 -26.68 7.89
C PRO A 390 28.04 -27.31 9.10
N PHE A 391 27.27 -27.89 10.03
CA PHE A 391 27.77 -28.51 11.25
C PHE A 391 27.35 -29.97 11.33
N GLU A 392 28.17 -30.78 11.97
CA GLU A 392 27.83 -32.16 12.28
C GLU A 392 26.64 -32.24 13.25
N ALA A 393 25.99 -33.39 13.29
CA ALA A 393 24.94 -33.61 14.28
C ALA A 393 25.54 -33.52 15.70
N GLU A 394 24.77 -33.02 16.66
CA GLU A 394 25.16 -32.99 18.08
C GLU A 394 26.45 -32.20 18.36
N THR A 395 26.59 -31.04 17.73
CA THR A 395 27.74 -30.14 17.87
C THR A 395 27.56 -29.14 19.01
N PHE A 396 26.37 -28.55 19.17
CA PHE A 396 26.15 -27.43 20.08
C PHE A 396 25.43 -27.85 21.36
N ASP A 397 25.88 -27.30 22.49
CA ASP A 397 25.21 -27.45 23.79
C ASP A 397 23.94 -26.59 23.84
N LYS A 398 24.01 -25.43 23.20
CA LYS A 398 22.99 -24.40 23.20
C LYS A 398 22.86 -23.76 21.83
N ILE A 399 21.64 -23.49 21.38
CA ILE A 399 21.37 -22.76 20.14
C ILE A 399 20.39 -21.64 20.44
N VAL A 400 20.61 -20.45 19.89
CA VAL A 400 19.68 -19.32 20.00
C VAL A 400 19.35 -18.78 18.61
N THR A 401 18.18 -18.17 18.48
CA THR A 401 17.85 -17.27 17.38
C THR A 401 17.06 -16.10 17.94
N VAL A 402 17.42 -14.88 17.54
CA VAL A 402 16.79 -13.64 18.03
C VAL A 402 16.22 -12.88 16.85
N GLU A 403 14.91 -12.63 16.86
CA GLU A 403 14.19 -11.87 15.82
C GLU A 403 14.40 -12.36 14.37
N SER A 404 14.81 -13.63 14.19
CA SER A 404 15.12 -14.20 12.86
C SER A 404 14.13 -15.28 12.43
N PHE A 405 13.51 -15.99 13.38
CA PHE A 405 12.66 -17.15 13.10
C PHE A 405 11.50 -16.85 12.13
N TYR A 406 10.91 -15.66 12.21
CA TYR A 406 9.76 -15.30 11.37
C TYR A 406 10.10 -15.20 9.86
N PHE A 407 11.39 -15.19 9.51
CA PHE A 407 11.87 -15.16 8.14
C PHE A 407 12.29 -16.54 7.60
N TRP A 408 12.25 -17.58 8.43
CA TRP A 408 12.72 -18.91 8.04
C TRP A 408 11.83 -19.51 6.95
N PRO A 409 12.37 -19.98 5.81
CA PRO A 409 11.58 -20.41 4.66
C PRO A 409 10.65 -21.60 4.96
N ASN A 410 11.14 -22.57 5.73
CA ASN A 410 10.43 -23.79 6.06
C ASN A 410 10.55 -24.07 7.57
N PRO A 411 9.83 -23.31 8.44
CA PRO A 411 10.07 -23.32 9.88
C PRO A 411 10.09 -24.73 10.49
N GLN A 412 9.21 -25.62 10.02
CA GLN A 412 9.15 -27.00 10.49
C GLN A 412 10.39 -27.84 10.14
N GLU A 413 10.92 -27.73 8.93
CA GLU A 413 12.14 -28.44 8.51
C GLU A 413 13.39 -27.78 9.08
N ASN A 414 13.41 -26.45 9.18
CA ASN A 414 14.49 -25.69 9.79
C ASN A 414 14.64 -26.04 11.27
N LEU A 415 13.55 -26.21 12.02
CA LEU A 415 13.60 -26.69 13.41
C LEU A 415 14.17 -28.11 13.52
N LYS A 416 13.95 -28.99 12.54
CA LYS A 416 14.58 -30.33 12.51
C LYS A 416 16.09 -30.21 12.29
N GLU A 417 16.53 -29.28 11.46
CA GLU A 417 17.95 -29.02 11.20
C GLU A 417 18.65 -28.41 12.43
N VAL A 418 17.99 -27.48 13.13
CA VAL A 418 18.43 -26.98 14.44
C VAL A 418 18.58 -28.12 15.43
N ARG A 419 17.55 -28.97 15.54
CA ARG A 419 17.58 -30.13 16.42
C ARG A 419 18.67 -31.13 16.02
N ARG A 420 18.99 -31.27 14.74
CA ARG A 420 20.07 -32.17 14.28
C ARG A 420 21.40 -31.77 14.89
N VAL A 421 21.76 -30.49 14.80
CA VAL A 421 23.06 -29.96 15.27
C VAL A 421 23.11 -29.70 16.78
N LEU A 422 21.97 -29.64 17.47
CA LEU A 422 21.90 -29.58 18.92
C LEU A 422 22.30 -30.93 19.54
N LYS A 423 23.06 -30.96 20.64
CA LYS A 423 23.39 -32.19 21.40
C LYS A 423 22.16 -32.75 22.09
N THR A 424 22.15 -34.06 22.35
CA THR A 424 21.15 -34.67 23.24
C THR A 424 21.22 -34.02 24.62
N GLY A 425 20.08 -33.56 25.17
CA GLY A 425 20.01 -32.78 26.40
C GLY A 425 20.36 -31.30 26.23
N GLY A 426 20.76 -30.86 25.04
CA GLY A 426 20.96 -29.46 24.70
C GLY A 426 19.63 -28.71 24.58
N THR A 427 19.73 -27.38 24.60
CA THR A 427 18.55 -26.48 24.54
C THR A 427 18.61 -25.53 23.34
N PHE A 428 17.45 -25.24 22.77
CA PHE A 428 17.27 -24.24 21.72
C PHE A 428 16.35 -23.12 22.24
N LEU A 429 16.80 -21.87 22.14
CA LEU A 429 16.08 -20.69 22.58
C LEU A 429 15.67 -19.83 21.37
N LEU A 430 14.37 -19.69 21.13
CA LEU A 430 13.82 -18.81 20.10
C LEU A 430 13.27 -17.56 20.76
N VAL A 431 13.78 -16.40 20.35
CA VAL A 431 13.43 -15.08 20.90
C VAL A 431 12.77 -14.24 19.84
N ALA A 432 11.68 -13.59 20.24
CA ALA A 432 10.72 -12.99 19.35
C ALA A 432 10.01 -11.82 20.08
N ASP A 433 10.04 -10.60 19.53
CA ASP A 433 9.48 -9.41 20.17
C ASP A 433 7.97 -9.24 19.93
N ILE A 434 7.42 -10.06 19.03
CA ILE A 434 6.00 -10.17 18.73
C ILE A 434 5.57 -11.63 18.58
N TYR A 435 4.31 -11.92 18.89
CA TYR A 435 3.66 -13.20 18.55
C TYR A 435 2.17 -13.00 18.33
N GLU A 436 1.52 -13.93 17.64
CA GLU A 436 0.09 -13.80 17.34
C GLU A 436 -0.74 -13.94 18.61
N LYS A 437 -1.41 -12.84 18.99
CA LYS A 437 -2.34 -12.79 20.13
C LYS A 437 -3.48 -11.80 19.91
N PRO A 438 -4.62 -11.97 20.61
CA PRO A 438 -5.70 -10.99 20.56
C PRO A 438 -5.22 -9.61 21.01
N GLY A 439 -5.68 -8.56 20.34
CA GLY A 439 -5.43 -7.17 20.75
C GLY A 439 -4.10 -6.57 20.28
N LEU A 440 -3.33 -7.24 19.41
CA LEU A 440 -2.15 -6.63 18.80
C LEU A 440 -2.49 -5.27 18.14
N PRO A 441 -1.66 -4.23 18.34
CA PRO A 441 -1.85 -2.93 17.70
C PRO A 441 -1.94 -3.08 16.17
N ARG A 442 -2.69 -2.17 15.54
CA ARG A 442 -2.88 -2.19 14.08
C ARG A 442 -1.55 -2.10 13.33
N GLU A 443 -0.66 -1.22 13.78
CA GLU A 443 0.68 -1.02 13.22
C GLU A 443 1.51 -2.32 13.22
N VAL A 444 1.47 -3.09 14.31
CA VAL A 444 2.15 -4.39 14.41
C VAL A 444 1.59 -5.39 13.39
N LYS A 445 0.25 -5.45 13.25
CA LYS A 445 -0.41 -6.32 12.27
C LYS A 445 -0.08 -5.92 10.83
N ASP A 446 0.02 -4.63 10.56
CA ASP A 446 0.39 -4.10 9.24
C ASP A 446 1.85 -4.44 8.93
N ASN A 447 2.77 -4.36 9.90
CA ASN A 447 4.17 -4.80 9.75
C ASN A 447 4.31 -6.30 9.52
N ILE A 448 3.56 -7.14 10.26
CA ILE A 448 3.54 -8.60 10.05
C ILE A 448 3.18 -8.93 8.60
N ARG A 449 2.17 -8.24 8.05
CA ARG A 449 1.76 -8.41 6.64
C ARG A 449 2.80 -7.87 5.69
N LYS A 450 3.30 -6.65 5.93
CA LYS A 450 4.27 -5.94 5.09
C LYS A 450 5.55 -6.75 4.89
N PHE A 451 6.09 -7.35 5.95
CA PHE A 451 7.34 -8.11 5.89
C PHE A 451 7.12 -9.63 5.73
N HIS A 452 5.89 -10.07 5.51
CA HIS A 452 5.50 -11.48 5.43
C HIS A 452 6.04 -12.31 6.60
N LEU A 453 5.95 -11.76 7.81
CA LEU A 453 6.45 -12.41 9.01
C LEU A 453 5.58 -13.63 9.30
N PHE A 454 6.20 -14.81 9.37
CA PHE A 454 5.53 -15.96 9.91
C PHE A 454 5.35 -15.75 11.41
N ASN A 455 4.15 -15.37 11.86
CA ASN A 455 3.87 -14.98 13.25
C ASN A 455 2.93 -16.00 13.93
N PRO A 456 3.45 -17.03 14.63
CA PRO A 456 2.63 -18.06 15.25
C PRO A 456 2.01 -17.63 16.57
N THR A 457 0.89 -18.26 16.92
CA THR A 457 0.36 -18.27 18.28
C THR A 457 1.23 -19.14 19.19
N MET A 458 1.11 -18.97 20.51
CA MET A 458 1.81 -19.83 21.49
C MET A 458 1.57 -21.33 21.26
N GLU A 459 0.34 -21.71 20.92
CA GLU A 459 0.01 -23.13 20.65
C GLU A 459 0.64 -23.62 19.35
N GLN A 460 0.72 -22.77 18.32
CA GLN A 460 1.44 -23.13 17.09
C GLN A 460 2.94 -23.29 17.34
N PHE A 461 3.57 -22.44 18.15
CA PHE A 461 4.97 -22.62 18.56
C PHE A 461 5.20 -23.97 19.25
N LYS A 462 4.35 -24.34 20.23
CA LYS A 462 4.44 -25.65 20.89
C LYS A 462 4.33 -26.81 19.89
N ASN A 463 3.39 -26.71 18.95
CA ASN A 463 3.19 -27.76 17.95
C ASN A 463 4.41 -27.88 17.02
N LEU A 464 4.97 -26.76 16.54
CA LEU A 464 6.16 -26.74 15.67
C LEU A 464 7.37 -27.43 16.34
N PHE A 465 7.64 -27.11 17.60
CA PHE A 465 8.74 -27.71 18.36
C PHE A 465 8.51 -29.20 18.60
N ARG A 466 7.30 -29.59 19.00
CA ARG A 466 6.94 -31.00 19.19
C ARG A 466 7.10 -31.80 17.88
N GLU A 467 6.61 -31.27 16.76
CA GLU A 467 6.68 -31.91 15.44
C GLU A 467 8.11 -31.96 14.89
N ALA A 468 8.98 -31.05 15.31
CA ALA A 468 10.42 -31.11 15.03
C ALA A 468 11.16 -32.14 15.90
N GLY A 469 10.50 -32.68 16.92
CA GLY A 469 11.01 -33.74 17.79
C GLY A 469 11.68 -33.25 19.07
N PHE A 470 11.50 -31.99 19.48
CA PHE A 470 11.93 -31.54 20.81
C PHE A 470 11.13 -32.28 21.89
N ALA A 471 11.82 -32.77 22.92
CA ALA A 471 11.24 -33.58 23.98
C ALA A 471 10.41 -32.76 24.97
N GLU A 472 10.86 -31.54 25.26
CA GLU A 472 10.15 -30.57 26.11
C GLU A 472 10.11 -29.21 25.41
N THR A 473 9.02 -28.47 25.59
CA THR A 473 8.89 -27.10 25.10
C THR A 473 8.32 -26.20 26.19
N ARG A 474 9.05 -25.14 26.54
CA ARG A 474 8.63 -24.12 27.49
C ARG A 474 8.42 -22.80 26.75
N ILE A 475 7.36 -22.09 27.12
CA ILE A 475 7.08 -20.76 26.57
C ILE A 475 7.08 -19.75 27.71
N HIS A 476 7.83 -18.69 27.51
CA HIS A 476 7.93 -17.55 28.40
C HIS A 476 7.39 -16.31 27.70
N THR A 477 6.63 -15.49 28.41
CA THR A 477 6.15 -14.19 27.95
C THR A 477 6.48 -13.13 29.00
N LYS A 478 6.62 -11.87 28.60
CA LYS A 478 6.90 -10.77 29.52
C LYS A 478 5.64 -9.92 29.73
N ASP A 479 5.19 -9.80 30.98
CA ASP A 479 4.07 -8.93 31.32
C ASP A 479 4.33 -7.48 30.89
N GLY A 480 3.36 -6.90 30.18
CA GLY A 480 3.45 -5.53 29.66
C GLY A 480 4.12 -5.41 28.28
N GLU A 481 4.69 -6.50 27.76
CA GLU A 481 5.37 -6.53 26.47
C GLU A 481 4.68 -7.53 25.51
N ASP A 482 5.03 -7.43 24.22
CA ASP A 482 4.64 -8.39 23.19
C ASP A 482 5.65 -9.53 23.00
N TRP A 483 6.66 -9.61 23.87
CA TRP A 483 7.76 -10.55 23.76
C TRP A 483 7.40 -11.98 24.13
N ILE A 484 7.97 -12.92 23.37
CA ILE A 484 7.90 -14.35 23.61
C ILE A 484 9.30 -14.97 23.53
N CYS A 485 9.52 -15.98 24.35
CA CYS A 485 10.68 -16.84 24.28
C CYS A 485 10.22 -18.30 24.31
N VAL A 486 10.65 -19.11 23.35
CA VAL A 486 10.31 -20.53 23.24
C VAL A 486 11.58 -21.35 23.41
N GLU A 487 11.64 -22.11 24.49
CA GLU A 487 12.76 -23.00 24.81
C GLU A 487 12.39 -24.43 24.46
N GLY A 488 13.22 -25.10 23.67
CA GLY A 488 13.09 -26.51 23.31
C GLY A 488 14.26 -27.34 23.79
N THR A 489 13.99 -28.48 24.45
CA THR A 489 15.03 -29.45 24.84
C THR A 489 15.06 -30.61 23.85
N LYS A 490 16.24 -30.98 23.34
CA LYS A 490 16.42 -32.17 22.50
C LYS A 490 16.54 -33.43 23.34
#